data_AF-A0A9E2N754-F1
#
_entry.id   AF-A0A9E2N754-F1
#
_cell.length_a   1.000
_cell.length_b   1.000
_cell.length_c   1.000
_cell.angle_alpha   90.00
_cell.angle_beta   90.00
_cell.angle_gamma   90.00
#
_symmetry.space_group_name_H-M   'P 1'
#
loop_
_entity.id
_entity.type
_entity.pdbx_description
1 polymer ?
#
loop_
_entity_poly.entity_id
_entity_poly.type
_entity_poly.pdbx_seq_one_letter_code
_entity_poly.pdbx_strand_id
1 'polypeptide(L)'
;MSLSVFLLVLVSAFLHLAWNTCVKQAGDKVSFAWLTSLVGTTVLLPVFLGCRLGAAGVPGVPVWALAALSGLFEALFVVFLFGAYDRTDLSVA
;
A
#
# COMPACT_ATOMS: atom_id res chain seq x y z
N MET A 1 -2.09 26.35 -2.09
CA MET A 1 -1.44 25.11 -1.61
C MET A 1 -0.10 25.49 -1.01
N SER A 2 0.26 24.99 0.18
CA SER A 2 1.59 25.30 0.74
C SER A 2 2.69 24.55 -0.03
N LEU A 3 3.91 25.09 -0.03
CA LEU A 3 5.06 24.44 -0.70
C LEU A 3 5.28 23.01 -0.19
N SER A 4 5.13 22.78 1.11
CA SER A 4 5.27 21.46 1.73
C SER A 4 4.27 20.44 1.17
N VAL A 5 2.99 20.85 1.04
CA VAL A 5 1.95 19.99 0.47
C VAL A 5 2.24 19.71 -1.01
N PHE A 6 2.68 20.73 -1.76
CA PHE A 6 3.07 20.54 -3.16
C PHE A 6 4.21 19.52 -3.32
N LEU A 7 5.26 19.62 -2.50
CA LEU A 7 6.38 18.69 -2.54
C LEU A 7 5.95 17.25 -2.19
N LEU A 8 5.10 17.06 -1.18
CA LEU A 8 4.58 15.74 -0.82
C LEU A 8 3.78 15.11 -1.97
N VAL A 9 2.91 15.90 -2.62
CA VAL A 9 2.13 15.43 -3.78
C VAL A 9 3.06 15.07 -4.95
N LEU A 10 4.08 15.89 -5.22
CA LEU A 10 5.04 15.62 -6.28
C LEU A 10 5.83 14.34 -6.04
N VAL A 11 6.33 14.13 -4.81
CA VAL A 11 7.03 12.90 -4.42
C VAL A 11 6.11 11.69 -4.55
N SER A 12 4.85 11.81 -4.10
CA SER A 12 3.85 10.75 -4.26
C SER A 12 3.65 10.37 -5.73
N ALA A 13 3.54 11.35 -6.63
CA ALA A 13 3.39 11.09 -8.07
C ALA A 13 4.59 10.32 -8.65
N PHE A 14 5.82 10.69 -8.29
CA PHE A 14 7.01 9.95 -8.73
C PHE A 14 7.06 8.53 -8.17
N LEU A 15 6.71 8.34 -6.90
CA LEU A 15 6.64 7.01 -6.28
C LEU A 15 5.61 6.13 -6.99
N HIS A 16 4.42 6.66 -7.31
CA HIS A 16 3.41 5.93 -8.08
C HIS A 16 3.89 5.54 -9.47
N LEU A 17 4.55 6.46 -10.19
CA LEU A 17 5.10 6.17 -11.51
C LEU A 17 6.19 5.09 -11.46
N ALA A 18 7.12 5.21 -10.50
CA ALA A 18 8.19 4.25 -10.30
C ALA A 18 7.63 2.86 -9.95
N TRP A 19 6.70 2.82 -9.00
CA TRP A 19 5.98 1.62 -8.59
C TRP A 19 5.34 0.89 -9.78
N ASN A 20 4.52 1.61 -10.56
CA ASN A 20 3.84 1.04 -11.73
C ASN A 20 4.82 0.55 -12.79
N THR A 21 5.95 1.25 -12.96
CA THR A 21 7.00 0.86 -13.90
C THR A 21 7.71 -0.42 -13.44
N CYS A 22 8.00 -0.57 -12.15
CA CYS A 22 8.57 -1.80 -11.59
C CYS A 22 7.60 -2.99 -11.71
N VAL A 23 6.31 -2.79 -11.40
CA VAL A 23 5.27 -3.80 -11.58
C VAL A 23 5.22 -4.31 -13.03
N LYS A 24 5.30 -3.41 -14.01
CA LYS A 24 5.30 -3.77 -15.45
C LYS A 24 6.45 -4.69 -15.84
N GLN A 25 7.61 -4.49 -15.20
CA GLN A 25 8.83 -5.23 -15.51
C GLN A 25 8.97 -6.51 -14.66
N ALA A 26 8.09 -6.71 -13.67
CA ALA A 26 8.11 -7.90 -12.84
C ALA A 26 7.64 -9.12 -13.64
N GLY A 27 8.45 -10.19 -13.63
CA GLY A 27 8.08 -11.46 -14.26
C GLY A 27 6.89 -12.16 -13.58
N ASP A 28 6.78 -12.01 -12.26
CA ASP A 28 5.61 -12.41 -11.47
C ASP A 28 5.11 -11.19 -10.69
N LYS A 29 4.01 -10.62 -11.18
CA LYS A 29 3.46 -9.38 -10.64
C LYS A 29 2.78 -9.58 -9.28
N VAL A 30 2.22 -10.77 -9.03
CA VAL A 30 1.55 -11.10 -7.76
C VAL A 30 2.59 -11.24 -6.65
N SER A 31 3.67 -11.99 -6.90
CA SER A 31 4.78 -12.11 -5.95
C SER A 31 5.45 -10.76 -5.67
N PHE A 32 5.60 -9.92 -6.71
CA PHE A 32 6.11 -8.55 -6.55
C PHE A 32 5.20 -7.71 -5.63
N ALA A 33 3.87 -7.73 -5.87
CA ALA A 33 2.90 -7.02 -5.05
C ALA A 33 2.90 -7.49 -3.58
N TRP A 34 3.04 -8.79 -3.37
CA TRP A 34 3.10 -9.36 -2.02
C TRP A 34 4.36 -8.92 -1.27
N LEU A 35 5.54 -9.07 -1.88
CA LEU A 35 6.82 -8.72 -1.25
C LEU A 35 6.90 -7.25 -0.87
N THR A 36 6.38 -6.40 -1.72
CA THR A 36 6.42 -4.94 -1.53
C THR A 36 5.40 -4.45 -0.52
N SER A 37 4.24 -5.10 -0.43
CA SER A 37 3.30 -4.92 0.68
C SER A 37 3.94 -5.34 2.01
N LEU A 38 4.70 -6.44 2.02
CA LEU A 38 5.43 -6.90 3.20
C LEU A 38 6.53 -5.92 3.61
N VAL A 39 7.33 -5.43 2.66
CA VAL A 39 8.37 -4.42 2.92
C VAL A 39 7.74 -3.12 3.42
N GLY A 40 6.69 -2.63 2.76
CA GLY A 40 5.96 -1.44 3.19
C GLY A 40 5.41 -1.57 4.61
N THR A 41 4.79 -2.71 4.92
CA THR A 41 4.31 -3.01 6.28
C THR A 41 5.46 -3.06 7.28
N THR A 42 6.57 -3.71 6.95
CA THR A 42 7.75 -3.82 7.83
C THR A 42 8.38 -2.46 8.12
N VAL A 43 8.41 -1.57 7.12
CA VAL A 43 8.93 -0.20 7.27
C VAL A 43 7.98 0.70 8.07
N LEU A 44 6.66 0.56 7.85
CA LEU A 44 5.66 1.41 8.51
C LEU A 44 5.26 0.92 9.91
N LEU A 45 5.42 -0.36 10.21
CA LEU A 45 5.06 -0.92 11.51
C LEU A 45 5.81 -0.26 12.68
N PRO A 46 7.15 -0.04 12.63
CA PRO A 46 7.86 0.70 13.67
C PRO A 46 7.36 2.14 13.83
N VAL A 47 6.99 2.82 12.73
CA VAL A 47 6.44 4.18 12.78
C VAL A 47 5.08 4.17 13.49
N PHE A 48 4.20 3.23 13.12
CA PHE A 48 2.92 3.03 13.79
C PHE A 48 3.11 2.77 15.29
N LEU A 49 3.99 1.83 15.65
CA LEU A 49 4.29 1.52 17.05
C LEU A 49 4.86 2.73 17.79
N GLY A 50 5.81 3.46 17.20
CA GLY A 50 6.39 4.67 17.79
C GLY A 50 5.35 5.76 18.07
N CYS A 51 4.48 6.04 17.09
CA CYS A 51 3.37 6.98 17.27
C CYS A 51 2.35 6.48 18.31
N ARG A 52 2.16 5.16 18.41
CA ARG A 52 1.13 4.57 19.27
C ARG A 52 1.56 4.41 20.72
N LEU A 53 2.85 4.10 20.97
CA LEU A 53 3.44 3.95 22.30
C LEU A 53 3.41 5.25 23.11
N GLY A 54 3.40 6.41 22.44
CA GLY A 54 3.26 7.72 23.09
C GLY A 54 1.82 8.25 23.19
N ALA A 55 0.83 7.55 22.60
CA ALA A 55 -0.55 8.03 22.53
C ALA A 55 -1.43 7.44 23.64
N ALA A 56 -2.25 8.29 24.28
CA ALA A 56 -3.18 7.86 25.32
C ALA A 56 -4.30 6.96 24.77
N GLY A 57 -4.69 5.94 25.55
CA GLY A 57 -5.70 4.93 25.20
C GLY A 57 -5.15 3.81 24.33
N VAL A 58 -5.84 2.67 24.23
CA VAL A 58 -5.55 1.56 23.30
C VAL A 58 -6.72 1.46 22.32
N PRO A 59 -6.52 1.20 21.02
CA PRO A 59 -7.65 1.06 20.11
C PRO A 59 -8.51 -0.12 20.59
N GLY A 60 -9.82 0.13 20.77
CA GLY A 60 -10.75 -0.91 21.18
C GLY A 60 -10.87 -2.01 20.12
N VAL A 61 -11.43 -3.15 20.52
CA VAL A 61 -11.70 -4.30 19.64
C VAL A 61 -12.36 -3.91 18.31
N PRO A 62 -13.33 -2.97 18.25
CA PRO A 62 -13.95 -2.58 16.97
C PRO A 62 -12.97 -2.00 15.95
N VAL A 63 -11.95 -1.25 16.40
CA VAL A 63 -10.96 -0.65 15.50
C VAL A 63 -10.10 -1.74 14.86
N TRP A 64 -9.69 -2.74 15.65
CA TRP A 64 -8.93 -3.87 15.13
C TRP A 64 -9.75 -4.75 14.19
N ALA A 65 -11.04 -4.96 14.48
CA ALA A 65 -11.95 -5.67 13.59
C ALA A 65 -12.10 -4.95 12.23
N LEU A 66 -12.27 -3.62 12.25
CA LEU A 66 -12.33 -2.82 11.02
C LEU A 66 -10.99 -2.83 10.26
N ALA A 67 -9.86 -2.75 10.97
CA ALA A 67 -8.54 -2.85 10.34
C ALA A 67 -8.32 -4.21 9.67
N ALA A 68 -8.70 -5.31 10.34
CA ALA A 68 -8.62 -6.65 9.78
C ALA A 68 -9.53 -6.81 8.56
N LEU A 69 -10.76 -6.30 8.63
CA LEU A 69 -11.70 -6.32 7.51
C LEU A 69 -11.19 -5.49 6.31
N SER A 70 -10.62 -4.31 6.57
CA SER A 70 -9.98 -3.49 5.55
C SER A 70 -8.80 -4.21 4.91
N GLY A 71 -7.95 -4.86 5.71
CA GLY A 71 -6.83 -5.65 5.21
C GLY A 71 -7.27 -6.84 4.34
N LEU A 72 -8.39 -7.49 4.69
CA LEU A 72 -8.98 -8.54 3.87
C LEU A 72 -9.43 -8.01 2.50
N PHE A 73 -10.15 -6.89 2.48
CA PHE A 73 -10.59 -6.27 1.22
C PHE A 73 -9.42 -5.79 0.37
N GLU A 74 -8.38 -5.22 1.00
CA GLU A 74 -7.15 -4.82 0.32
C GLU A 74 -6.44 -6.03 -0.32
N ALA A 75 -6.33 -7.15 0.41
CA ALA A 75 -5.72 -8.37 -0.12
C ALA A 75 -6.51 -8.92 -1.32
N LEU A 76 -7.84 -8.94 -1.23
CA LEU A 76 -8.71 -9.35 -2.35
C LEU A 76 -8.56 -8.41 -3.54
N PHE A 77 -8.53 -7.10 -3.29
CA PHE A 77 -8.32 -6.09 -4.32
C PHE A 77 -6.99 -6.32 -5.05
N VAL A 78 -5.89 -6.49 -4.32
CA VAL A 78 -4.57 -6.77 -4.90
C VAL A 78 -4.60 -8.05 -5.74
N VAL A 79 -5.12 -9.16 -5.22
CA VAL A 79 -5.19 -10.43 -5.97
C VAL A 79 -5.98 -10.27 -7.27
N PHE A 80 -7.13 -9.61 -7.24
CA PHE A 80 -7.94 -9.41 -8.44
C PHE A 80 -7.31 -8.42 -9.42
N LEU A 81 -6.72 -7.35 -8.91
CA LEU A 81 -6.04 -6.34 -9.73
C LEU A 81 -4.89 -6.95 -10.52
N PHE A 82 -4.01 -7.70 -9.84
CA PHE A 82 -2.88 -8.33 -10.50
C PHE A 82 -3.30 -9.50 -11.39
N GLY A 83 -4.35 -10.24 -11.02
CA GLY A 83 -4.97 -11.22 -11.92
C GLY A 83 -5.56 -10.60 -13.20
N ALA A 84 -6.07 -9.37 -13.12
CA ALA A 84 -6.50 -8.61 -14.30
C ALA A 84 -5.30 -8.13 -15.13
N TYR A 85 -4.24 -7.62 -14.50
CA TYR A 85 -3.00 -7.20 -15.17
C TYR A 85 -2.23 -8.31 -15.90
N ASP A 86 -2.53 -9.58 -15.63
CA ASP A 86 -2.02 -10.70 -16.42
C ASP A 86 -2.84 -10.97 -17.68
N ARG A 87 -4.06 -10.45 -17.75
CA ARG A 87 -5.01 -10.65 -18.86
C ARG A 87 -5.19 -9.40 -19.72
N THR A 88 -4.89 -8.21 -19.20
CA THR A 88 -5.07 -6.93 -19.88
C THR A 88 -3.89 -5.99 -19.61
N ASP A 89 -3.67 -5.01 -20.49
CA ASP A 89 -2.63 -4.00 -20.31
C ASP A 89 -3.01 -3.03 -19.18
N LEU A 90 -2.00 -2.53 -18.46
CA LEU A 90 -2.13 -1.63 -17.32
C LEU A 90 -2.72 -0.26 -17.66
N SER A 91 -2.76 0.10 -18.95
CA SER A 91 -3.41 1.30 -19.45
C SER A 91 -4.93 1.14 -19.64
N VAL A 92 -5.45 -0.09 -19.60
CA VAL A 92 -6.84 -0.43 -19.91
C VAL A 92 -7.57 -1.07 -18.72
N ALA A 93 -6.81 -1.69 -17.81
CA ALA A 93 -7.31 -2.32 -16.58
C ALA A 93 -7.79 -1.30 -15.54
#